data_AF-A0A3C0UAF4-F1
#
_entry.id   AF-A0A3C0UAF4-F1
#
_cell.length_a   1.000
_cell.length_b   1.000
_cell.length_c   1.000
_cell.angle_alpha   90.00
_cell.angle_beta   90.00
_cell.angle_gamma   90.00
#
_symmetry.space_group_name_H-M   'P 1'
#
loop_
_entity.id
_entity.type
_entity.pdbx_description
1 polymer ?
#
loop_
_entity_poly.entity_id
_entity_poly.type
_entity_poly.pdbx_seq_one_letter_code
_entity_poly.pdbx_strand_id
1 'polypeptide(L)'
;RKIQWILDTQTNAIQQAAAQMVDAKSFLFLGRHVGYPVAMEGALKLKEIAYTFTEGFAAGELKHGPIALVDEGEPVVFIVPPAR
;
A
#
# COMPACT_ATOMS: atom_id res chain seq x y z
N ARG A 1 1.39 20.39 -9.52
CA ARG A 1 2.16 19.93 -10.71
C ARG A 1 2.59 18.47 -10.62
N LYS A 2 3.20 18.00 -9.51
CA LYS A 2 3.62 16.58 -9.37
C LYS A 2 2.47 15.56 -9.48
N ILE A 3 1.33 15.82 -8.84
CA ILE A 3 0.16 14.92 -8.92
C ILE A 3 -0.32 14.75 -10.36
N GLN A 4 -0.56 15.87 -11.06
CA GLN A 4 -0.97 15.84 -12.47
C GLN A 4 0.02 15.06 -13.34
N TRP A 5 1.33 15.29 -13.16
CA TRP A 5 2.34 14.53 -13.90
C TRP A 5 2.25 13.02 -13.67
N ILE A 6 1.99 12.57 -12.44
CA ILE A 6 1.77 11.14 -12.14
C ILE A 6 0.53 10.64 -12.88
N LEU A 7 -0.58 11.37 -12.83
CA LEU A 7 -1.82 10.99 -13.50
C LEU A 7 -1.64 10.88 -15.02
N ASP A 8 -0.85 11.76 -15.62
CA ASP A 8 -0.62 11.81 -17.06
C ASP A 8 0.39 10.76 -17.56
N THR A 9 1.32 10.33 -16.70
CA THR A 9 2.48 9.52 -17.14
C THR A 9 2.53 8.10 -16.57
N GLN A 10 1.87 7.85 -15.43
CA GLN A 10 1.99 6.59 -14.69
C GLN A 10 0.75 5.70 -14.81
N THR A 11 -0.26 6.09 -15.61
CA THR A 11 -1.54 5.36 -15.74
C THR A 11 -1.34 3.87 -16.04
N ASN A 12 -0.45 3.53 -16.96
CA ASN A 12 -0.20 2.14 -17.36
C ASN A 12 0.37 1.30 -16.21
N ALA A 13 1.34 1.84 -15.47
CA ALA A 13 1.94 1.14 -14.33
C ALA A 13 0.91 0.94 -13.21
N ILE A 14 0.08 1.94 -12.95
CA ILE A 14 -1.01 1.86 -11.95
C ILE A 14 -2.03 0.80 -12.34
N GLN A 15 -2.45 0.76 -13.62
CA GLN A 15 -3.40 -0.24 -14.11
C GLN A 15 -2.83 -1.67 -14.06
N GLN A 16 -1.55 -1.86 -14.40
CA GLN A 16 -0.90 -3.17 -14.29
C GLN A 16 -0.83 -3.64 -12.85
N ALA A 17 -0.47 -2.76 -11.92
CA ALA A 17 -0.47 -3.08 -10.49
C ALA A 17 -1.90 -3.45 -10.02
N ALA A 18 -2.91 -2.66 -10.39
CA ALA A 18 -4.30 -2.94 -10.05
C ALA A 18 -4.77 -4.31 -10.58
N ALA A 19 -4.42 -4.66 -11.83
CA ALA A 19 -4.77 -5.94 -12.42
C ALA A 19 -4.15 -7.14 -11.67
N GLN A 20 -2.95 -6.98 -11.11
CA GLN A 20 -2.29 -8.02 -10.31
C GLN A 20 -2.93 -8.23 -8.93
N MET A 21 -3.70 -7.26 -8.44
CA MET A 21 -4.22 -7.24 -7.07
C MET A 21 -5.76 -7.20 -7.01
N VAL A 22 -6.45 -7.32 -8.15
CA VAL A 22 -7.91 -7.14 -8.24
C VAL A 22 -8.69 -8.19 -7.43
N ASP A 23 -8.15 -9.41 -7.33
CA ASP A 23 -8.77 -10.53 -6.60
C ASP A 23 -8.31 -10.61 -5.13
N ALA A 24 -7.49 -9.66 -4.68
CA ALA A 24 -6.98 -9.64 -3.32
C ALA A 24 -8.12 -9.39 -2.31
N LYS A 25 -8.17 -10.24 -1.28
CA LYS A 25 -9.18 -10.17 -0.20
C LYS A 25 -8.79 -9.21 0.91
N SER A 26 -7.50 -8.94 1.01
CA SER A 26 -6.93 -7.99 1.95
C SER A 26 -5.71 -7.30 1.35
N PHE A 27 -5.27 -6.21 1.98
CA PHE A 27 -3.95 -5.64 1.74
C PHE A 27 -3.29 -5.19 3.04
N LEU A 28 -1.96 -5.24 3.06
CA LEU A 28 -1.14 -4.65 4.12
C LEU A 28 -0.32 -3.48 3.57
N PHE A 29 -0.38 -2.34 4.24
CA PHE A 29 0.43 -1.16 3.92
C PHE A 29 1.51 -0.97 4.98
N LEU A 30 2.77 -0.85 4.58
CA LEU A 30 3.90 -0.72 5.48
C LEU A 30 4.70 0.53 5.17
N GLY A 31 5.06 1.29 6.20
CA GLY A 31 5.91 2.47 6.04
C GLY A 31 6.70 2.78 7.30
N ARG A 32 7.80 3.52 7.18
CA ARG A 32 8.62 3.97 8.31
C ARG A 32 8.77 5.48 8.29
N HIS A 33 8.92 6.10 9.47
CA HIS A 33 9.08 7.55 9.62
C HIS A 33 7.96 8.29 8.87
N VAL A 34 8.31 9.18 7.94
CA VAL A 34 7.35 9.92 7.12
C VAL A 34 6.55 9.04 6.16
N GLY A 35 7.02 7.82 5.87
CA GLY A 35 6.28 6.84 5.07
C GLY A 35 5.15 6.14 5.85
N TYR A 36 5.20 6.12 7.19
CA TYR A 36 4.15 5.50 8.00
C TYR A 36 2.78 6.20 7.87
N PRO A 37 2.65 7.53 8.03
CA PRO A 37 1.35 8.18 7.82
C PRO A 37 0.84 8.04 6.38
N VAL A 38 1.74 7.94 5.39
CA VAL A 38 1.36 7.68 4.00
C VAL A 38 0.81 6.25 3.83
N ALA A 39 1.41 5.26 4.50
CA ALA A 39 0.90 3.89 4.51
C ALA A 39 -0.49 3.80 5.17
N MET A 40 -0.68 4.47 6.31
CA MET A 40 -1.99 4.53 6.98
C MET A 40 -3.07 5.15 6.10
N GLU A 41 -2.76 6.28 5.45
CA GLU A 41 -3.71 6.93 4.55
C GLU A 41 -4.02 6.06 3.33
N GLY A 42 -3.01 5.40 2.75
CA GLY A 42 -3.21 4.46 1.64
C GLY A 42 -4.15 3.32 1.99
N ALA A 43 -3.97 2.70 3.17
CA ALA A 43 -4.86 1.67 3.69
C ALA A 43 -6.28 2.21 3.92
N LEU A 44 -6.41 3.41 4.49
CA LEU A 44 -7.72 4.03 4.74
C LEU A 44 -8.47 4.30 3.44
N LYS A 45 -7.81 4.86 2.42
CA LYS A 45 -8.46 5.15 1.13
C LYS A 45 -8.91 3.88 0.42
N LEU A 46 -8.10 2.83 0.45
CA LEU A 46 -8.49 1.57 -0.18
C LEU A 46 -9.68 0.91 0.56
N LYS A 47 -9.69 0.96 1.89
CA LYS A 47 -10.81 0.50 2.72
C LYS A 47 -12.12 1.22 2.39
N GLU A 48 -12.05 2.54 2.20
CA GLU A 48 -13.21 3.38 1.88
C GLU A 48 -13.75 3.18 0.46
N ILE A 49 -12.86 3.03 -0.53
CA ILE A 49 -13.23 3.04 -1.95
C ILE A 49 -13.50 1.63 -2.48
N ALA A 50 -12.68 0.65 -2.09
CA ALA A 50 -12.74 -0.70 -2.62
C ALA A 50 -13.49 -1.68 -1.70
N TYR A 51 -13.81 -1.28 -0.45
CA TYR A 51 -14.47 -2.12 0.55
C TYR A 51 -13.70 -3.42 0.89
N THR A 52 -12.38 -3.43 0.66
CA THR A 52 -11.49 -4.54 0.97
C THR A 52 -10.93 -4.38 2.38
N PHE A 53 -10.67 -5.48 3.09
CA PHE A 53 -9.97 -5.40 4.37
C PHE A 53 -8.55 -4.86 4.14
N THR A 54 -8.19 -3.78 4.81
CA THR A 54 -6.90 -3.11 4.59
C THR A 54 -6.35 -2.61 5.90
N GLU A 55 -5.06 -2.78 6.14
CA GLU A 55 -4.45 -2.29 7.38
C GLU A 55 -3.07 -1.68 7.14
N GLY A 56 -2.78 -0.61 7.88
CA GLY A 56 -1.50 0.09 7.84
C GLY A 56 -0.66 -0.22 9.07
N PHE A 57 0.62 -0.51 8.89
CA PHE A 57 1.55 -0.81 9.97
C PHE A 57 2.85 -0.01 9.85
N ALA A 58 3.45 0.30 10.99
CA ALA A 58 4.83 0.76 11.01
C ALA A 58 5.73 -0.40 10.59
N ALA A 59 6.60 -0.19 9.60
CA ALA A 59 7.42 -1.26 9.03
C ALA A 59 8.35 -1.95 10.05
N GLY A 60 8.74 -1.26 11.12
CA GLY A 60 9.53 -1.83 12.22
C GLY A 60 8.77 -2.86 13.06
N GLU A 61 7.45 -2.77 13.09
CA GLU A 61 6.58 -3.68 13.86
C GLU A 61 6.31 -4.99 13.12
N LEU A 62 6.71 -5.13 11.85
CA LEU A 62 6.35 -6.27 11.00
C LEU A 62 6.61 -7.63 11.68
N LYS A 63 7.80 -7.81 12.26
CA LYS A 63 8.20 -9.05 12.94
C LYS A 63 7.56 -9.27 14.32
N HIS A 64 6.87 -8.27 14.85
CA HIS A 64 6.27 -8.28 16.19
C HIS A 64 4.81 -8.75 16.19
N GLY A 65 4.35 -9.36 15.10
CA GLY A 65 2.98 -9.89 14.95
C GLY A 65 2.41 -9.74 13.54
N PRO A 66 2.43 -8.54 12.93
CA PRO A 66 1.80 -8.26 11.63
C PRO A 66 2.25 -9.18 10.48
N ILE A 67 3.47 -9.72 10.53
CA ILE A 67 3.95 -10.69 9.53
C ILE A 67 3.07 -11.96 9.47
N ALA A 68 2.39 -12.32 10.55
CA ALA A 68 1.48 -13.45 10.60
C ALA A 68 0.20 -13.25 9.76
N LEU A 69 -0.08 -12.02 9.32
CA LEU A 69 -1.19 -11.71 8.43
C LEU A 69 -0.82 -11.88 6.94
N VAL A 70 0.47 -12.04 6.62
CA VAL A 70 0.94 -12.23 5.25
C VAL A 70 0.74 -13.69 4.85
N ASP A 71 0.00 -13.90 3.77
CA ASP A 71 -0.23 -15.22 3.18
C ASP A 71 0.03 -15.18 1.65
N GLU A 72 0.00 -16.34 0.99
CA GLU A 72 0.17 -16.43 -0.45
C GLU A 72 -0.92 -15.64 -1.18
N GLY A 73 -0.50 -14.73 -2.07
CA GLY A 73 -1.40 -13.85 -2.83
C GLY A 73 -1.86 -12.59 -2.10
N GLU A 74 -1.46 -12.39 -0.84
CA GLU A 74 -1.75 -11.16 -0.08
C GLU A 74 -0.83 -10.01 -0.52
N PRO A 75 -1.36 -8.93 -1.13
CA PRO A 75 -0.53 -7.83 -1.56
C PRO A 75 -0.03 -7.01 -0.37
N VAL A 76 1.27 -6.74 -0.37
CA VAL A 76 1.93 -5.93 0.63
C VAL A 76 2.55 -4.69 -0.01
N VAL A 77 2.02 -3.51 0.31
CA VAL A 77 2.44 -2.23 -0.25
C VAL A 77 3.44 -1.54 0.68
N PHE A 78 4.67 -1.35 0.22
CA PHE A 78 5.71 -0.65 0.98
C PHE A 78 5.87 0.80 0.52
N ILE A 79 5.73 1.74 1.45
CA ILE A 79 6.05 3.14 1.22
C ILE A 79 7.50 3.40 1.59
N VAL A 80 8.33 3.63 0.56
CA VAL A 80 9.76 3.89 0.70
C VAL A 80 10.05 5.31 0.21
N PRO A 81 10.17 6.30 1.12
CA PRO A 81 10.67 7.62 0.77
C PRO A 81 12.09 7.52 0.21
N PRO A 82 12.50 8.43 -0.71
CA PRO A 82 13.86 8.45 -1.23
C PRO A 82 14.88 8.58 -0.09
N ALA A 83 16.04 7.93 -0.25
CA ALA A 83 17.16 8.10 0.65
C ALA A 83 17.55 9.58 0.70
N ARG A 84 17.72 10.12 1.90
CA ARG A 84 18.27 11.46 2.10
C ARG A 84 19.73 11.51 1.66
#